data_AF-A0A2R8ARZ3-F1
#
_entry.id   AF-A0A2R8ARZ3-F1
#
_cell.length_a   1.000
_cell.length_b   1.000
_cell.length_c   1.000
_cell.angle_alpha   90.00
_cell.angle_beta   90.00
_cell.angle_gamma   90.00
#
_symmetry.space_group_name_H-M   'P 1'
#
loop_
_entity.id
_entity.type
_entity.pdbx_description
1 polymer ?
#
loop_
_entity_poly.entity_id
_entity_poly.type
_entity_poly.pdbx_seq_one_letter_code
_entity_poly.pdbx_strand_id
1 'polypeptide(L)'
;MSDDTPKPKARQPRSHTVDCSESGPVVVEDQPLPAKVAKTPVEEKSPAEWAYERLILYIKNFEEQLDNEHEVAMGFAGGDAGVLRIEGIGFFDPDIITYYGSDGEGTKTQLVQHVSQLSVMLRALPKQVESAEPNRIGFRLAAQLEED
;
A
#
# COMPACT_ATOMS: atom_id res chain seq x y z
N MET A 1 2.98 -31.25 -34.33
CA MET A 1 4.19 -30.75 -33.65
C MET A 1 3.70 -29.72 -32.65
N SER A 2 3.51 -30.16 -31.40
CA SER A 2 3.15 -29.26 -30.33
C SER A 2 4.42 -28.53 -29.91
N ASP A 3 4.41 -27.21 -30.05
CA ASP A 3 5.52 -26.34 -29.70
C ASP A 3 5.64 -26.31 -28.17
N ASP A 4 6.43 -27.23 -27.63
CA ASP A 4 6.79 -27.34 -26.21
C ASP A 4 7.96 -26.39 -25.92
N THR A 5 7.78 -25.11 -26.26
CA THR A 5 8.71 -24.07 -25.82
C THR A 5 8.43 -23.80 -24.34
N PRO A 6 9.36 -24.07 -23.42
CA PRO A 6 9.14 -23.83 -21.99
C PRO A 6 8.87 -22.33 -21.78
N LYS A 7 7.71 -22.01 -21.17
CA LYS A 7 7.40 -20.65 -20.75
C LYS A 7 8.58 -20.11 -19.92
N PRO A 8 9.09 -18.91 -20.20
CA PRO A 8 10.17 -18.33 -19.42
C PRO A 8 9.73 -18.26 -17.95
N LYS A 9 10.61 -18.69 -17.03
CA LYS A 9 10.35 -18.55 -15.60
C LYS A 9 10.12 -17.08 -15.29
N ALA A 10 8.97 -16.78 -14.69
CA ALA A 10 8.62 -15.45 -14.21
C ALA A 10 9.75 -14.85 -13.39
N ARG A 11 10.12 -13.61 -13.68
CA ARG A 11 11.21 -12.94 -12.96
C ARG A 11 10.62 -12.32 -11.71
N GLN A 12 11.19 -12.64 -10.54
CA GLN A 12 10.82 -11.93 -9.32
C GLN A 12 11.10 -10.43 -9.48
N PRO A 13 10.21 -9.57 -8.93
CA PRO A 13 10.45 -8.13 -8.95
C PRO A 13 11.76 -7.83 -8.23
N ARG A 14 12.49 -6.85 -8.77
CA ARG A 14 13.68 -6.32 -8.10
C ARG A 14 13.22 -5.21 -7.17
N SER A 15 13.46 -5.37 -5.87
CA SER A 15 13.43 -4.31 -4.87
C SER A 15 14.85 -4.03 -4.38
N HIS A 16 15.11 -2.82 -3.89
CA HIS A 16 16.40 -2.45 -3.32
C HIS A 16 16.24 -1.20 -2.45
N THR A 17 16.79 -1.24 -1.24
CA THR A 17 16.93 -0.05 -0.38
C THR A 17 18.39 0.20 -0.04
N VAL A 18 18.70 1.48 0.18
CA VAL A 18 19.95 1.95 0.78
C VAL A 18 19.60 2.76 2.02
N ASP A 19 20.10 2.34 3.17
CA ASP A 19 19.97 3.06 4.43
C ASP A 19 21.33 3.65 4.84
N CYS A 20 21.31 4.89 5.32
CA CYS A 20 22.50 5.59 5.82
C CYS A 20 22.69 5.45 7.34
N SER A 21 21.78 4.77 8.02
CA SER A 21 21.79 4.55 9.47
C SER A 21 21.98 3.07 9.79
N GLU A 22 22.78 2.78 10.82
CA GLU A 22 23.06 1.39 11.26
C GLU A 22 21.83 0.70 11.88
N SER A 23 20.80 1.47 12.23
CA SER A 23 19.56 1.02 12.89
C SER A 23 18.32 1.64 12.27
N GLY A 24 18.32 1.79 10.94
CA GLY A 24 17.21 2.42 10.24
C GLY A 24 15.91 1.62 10.29
N PRO A 25 14.81 2.26 9.87
CA PRO A 25 13.50 1.62 9.91
C PRO A 25 13.47 0.38 9.05
N VAL A 26 12.71 -0.64 9.47
CA VAL A 26 12.38 -1.76 8.60
C VAL A 26 11.58 -1.21 7.42
N VAL A 27 12.06 -1.40 6.20
CA VAL A 27 11.42 -0.93 4.96
C VAL A 27 10.75 -2.08 4.21
N VAL A 28 9.84 -1.76 3.30
CA VAL A 28 9.09 -2.76 2.51
C VAL A 28 10.00 -3.51 1.55
N GLU A 29 10.94 -2.82 0.92
CA GLU A 29 11.79 -3.34 -0.16
C GLU A 29 12.73 -4.47 0.30
N ASP A 30 13.06 -4.51 1.59
CA ASP A 30 13.93 -5.51 2.22
C ASP A 30 13.14 -6.70 2.78
N GLN A 31 11.80 -6.64 2.74
CA GLN A 31 10.92 -7.71 3.20
C GLN A 31 10.52 -8.64 2.06
N PRO A 32 10.30 -9.95 2.34
CA PRO A 32 9.74 -10.84 1.35
C PRO A 32 8.32 -10.41 0.97
N LEU A 33 7.94 -10.64 -0.30
CA LEU A 33 6.57 -10.43 -0.73
C LEU A 33 5.63 -11.48 -0.08
N PRO A 34 4.39 -11.12 0.28
CA PRO A 34 3.38 -12.06 0.71
C PRO A 34 3.13 -13.18 -0.32
N ALA A 35 2.67 -14.34 0.14
CA ALA A 35 2.55 -15.54 -0.68
C ALA A 35 1.69 -15.32 -1.94
N LYS A 36 0.52 -14.68 -1.79
CA LYS A 36 -0.40 -14.41 -2.90
C LYS A 36 0.18 -13.44 -3.91
N VAL A 37 0.90 -12.43 -3.42
CA VAL A 37 1.57 -11.43 -4.25
C VAL A 37 2.69 -12.10 -5.06
N ALA A 38 3.44 -13.01 -4.46
CA ALA A 38 4.53 -13.75 -5.11
C ALA A 38 4.06 -14.85 -6.08
N LYS A 39 2.80 -15.30 -5.96
CA LYS A 39 2.21 -16.39 -6.77
C LYS A 39 1.98 -15.99 -8.22
N THR A 40 1.55 -14.75 -8.44
CA THR A 40 1.30 -14.22 -9.79
C THR A 40 2.54 -13.48 -10.30
N PRO A 41 3.10 -13.86 -11.47
CA PRO A 41 4.19 -13.14 -12.12
C PRO A 41 3.87 -11.65 -12.29
N VAL A 42 4.85 -10.77 -12.11
CA VAL A 42 4.65 -9.31 -12.25
C VAL A 42 4.23 -8.96 -13.68
N GLU A 43 4.71 -9.70 -14.68
CA GLU A 43 4.34 -9.52 -16.08
C GLU A 43 2.88 -9.86 -16.38
N GLU A 44 2.20 -10.60 -15.48
CA GLU A 44 0.79 -10.96 -15.58
C GLU A 44 -0.11 -9.99 -14.78
N LYS A 45 0.46 -9.06 -14.01
CA LYS A 45 -0.27 -8.06 -13.24
C LYS A 45 -0.51 -6.79 -14.03
N SER A 46 -1.65 -6.17 -13.82
CA SER A 46 -1.85 -4.81 -14.32
C SER A 46 -0.97 -3.81 -13.54
N PRO A 47 -0.65 -2.65 -14.13
CA PRO A 47 0.00 -1.56 -13.39
C PRO A 47 -0.75 -1.19 -12.10
N ALA A 48 -2.09 -1.16 -12.13
CA ALA A 48 -2.92 -0.85 -10.98
C ALA A 48 -2.87 -1.94 -9.89
N GLU A 49 -3.02 -3.21 -10.27
CA GLU A 49 -2.89 -4.35 -9.35
C GLU A 49 -1.53 -4.33 -8.64
N TRP A 50 -0.46 -4.17 -9.42
CA TRP A 50 0.89 -4.18 -8.88
C TRP A 50 1.19 -2.97 -7.98
N ALA A 51 0.61 -1.81 -8.25
CA ALA A 51 0.71 -0.65 -7.36
C ALA A 51 -0.11 -0.86 -6.08
N TYR A 52 -1.34 -1.37 -6.19
CA TYR A 52 -2.24 -1.63 -5.08
C TYR A 52 -1.65 -2.57 -4.04
N GLU A 53 -1.13 -3.72 -4.46
CA GLU A 53 -0.53 -4.70 -3.53
C GLU A 53 0.63 -4.07 -2.76
N ARG A 54 1.52 -3.34 -3.45
CA ARG A 54 2.67 -2.68 -2.80
C ARG A 54 2.24 -1.56 -1.87
N LEU A 55 1.23 -0.78 -2.23
CA LEU A 55 0.69 0.27 -1.35
C LEU A 55 0.18 -0.30 -0.03
N ILE A 56 -0.46 -1.47 -0.06
CA ILE A 56 -0.85 -2.19 1.16
C ILE A 56 0.37 -2.53 2.02
N LEU A 57 1.47 -3.01 1.41
CA LEU A 57 2.71 -3.31 2.13
C LEU A 57 3.31 -2.04 2.76
N TYR A 58 3.35 -0.92 2.04
CA TYR A 58 3.81 0.36 2.59
C TYR A 58 2.95 0.86 3.74
N ILE A 59 1.62 0.75 3.63
CA ILE A 59 0.71 1.16 4.71
C ILE A 59 0.94 0.30 5.96
N LYS A 60 1.01 -1.03 5.80
CA LYS A 60 1.29 -1.94 6.91
C LYS A 60 2.64 -1.63 7.57
N ASN A 61 3.69 -1.51 6.76
CA ASN A 61 5.03 -1.26 7.28
C ASN A 61 5.15 0.10 7.97
N PHE A 62 4.44 1.12 7.48
CA PHE A 62 4.34 2.41 8.16
C PHE A 62 3.63 2.27 9.51
N GLU A 63 2.51 1.57 9.57
CA GLU A 63 1.75 1.34 10.81
C GLU A 63 2.51 0.50 11.85
N GLU A 64 3.35 -0.46 11.42
CA GLU A 64 4.22 -1.25 12.32
C GLU A 64 5.20 -0.39 13.12
N GLN A 65 5.47 0.83 12.64
CA GLN A 65 6.42 1.76 13.24
C GLN A 65 5.71 2.87 14.05
N LEU A 66 4.37 2.86 14.12
CA LEU A 66 3.60 3.84 14.86
C LEU A 66 3.40 3.44 16.33
N ASP A 67 3.40 4.44 17.20
CA ASP A 67 2.91 4.29 18.58
C ASP A 67 1.38 4.16 18.62
N ASN A 68 0.83 3.84 19.80
CA ASN A 68 -0.61 3.64 20.00
C ASN A 68 -1.44 4.93 20.07
N GLU A 69 -0.84 6.09 19.84
CA GLU A 69 -1.50 7.40 19.84
C GLU A 69 -1.78 7.92 18.44
N HIS A 70 -1.15 7.33 17.42
CA HIS A 70 -1.27 7.75 16.03
C HIS A 70 -1.88 6.68 15.12
N GLU A 71 -2.58 7.14 14.08
CA GLU A 71 -3.15 6.37 12.98
C GLU A 71 -2.56 6.85 11.65
N VAL A 72 -2.60 5.99 10.63
CA VAL A 72 -2.15 6.35 9.29
C VAL A 72 -3.16 7.24 8.57
N ALA A 73 -2.66 8.24 7.87
CA ALA A 73 -3.40 9.03 6.91
C ALA A 73 -2.57 9.26 5.66
N MET A 74 -3.24 9.49 4.53
CA MET A 74 -2.64 9.86 3.27
C MET A 74 -2.68 11.38 3.09
N GLY A 75 -1.54 11.99 2.80
CA GLY A 75 -1.48 13.34 2.26
C GLY A 75 -1.68 13.32 0.74
N PHE A 76 -2.54 14.21 0.23
CA PHE A 76 -2.65 14.44 -1.21
C PHE A 76 -1.40 15.18 -1.69
N ALA A 77 -0.55 14.55 -2.49
CA ALA A 77 0.59 15.23 -3.05
C ALA A 77 0.15 16.21 -4.15
N GLY A 78 0.43 17.50 -3.97
CA GLY A 78 0.24 18.52 -5.01
C GLY A 78 -0.95 19.47 -4.85
N GLY A 79 -1.61 19.55 -3.69
CA GLY A 79 -2.64 20.58 -3.46
C GLY A 79 -3.02 20.79 -2.00
N ASP A 80 -3.80 21.85 -1.73
CA ASP A 80 -4.38 22.18 -0.42
C ASP A 80 -5.46 21.18 0.05
N ALA A 81 -5.61 20.04 -0.63
CA ALA A 81 -6.67 19.05 -0.42
C ALA A 81 -6.59 18.32 0.94
N GLY A 82 -5.60 18.65 1.78
CA GLY A 82 -5.53 18.19 3.16
C GLY A 82 -5.02 16.76 3.31
N VAL A 83 -5.65 16.01 4.21
CA VAL A 83 -5.31 14.62 4.54
C VAL A 83 -6.56 13.75 4.43
N LEU A 84 -6.39 12.52 3.97
CA LEU A 84 -7.40 11.47 3.96
C LEU A 84 -7.00 10.42 5.00
N ARG A 85 -7.81 10.24 6.04
CA ARG A 85 -7.70 9.06 6.91
C ARG A 85 -8.15 7.87 6.08
N ILE A 86 -7.23 6.94 5.81
CA ILE A 86 -7.49 5.82 4.93
C ILE A 86 -8.32 4.79 5.70
N GLU A 87 -9.46 4.41 5.14
CA GLU A 87 -10.33 3.34 5.65
C GLU A 87 -10.33 2.14 4.69
N GLY A 88 -9.92 2.36 3.43
CA GLY A 88 -9.74 1.31 2.44
C GLY A 88 -9.00 1.78 1.19
N ILE A 89 -8.54 0.81 0.42
CA ILE A 89 -7.92 1.01 -0.89
C ILE A 89 -8.50 -0.01 -1.87
N GLY A 90 -8.61 0.37 -3.15
CA GLY A 90 -9.02 -0.51 -4.23
C GLY A 90 -8.27 -0.19 -5.52
N PHE A 91 -8.38 -1.08 -6.50
CA PHE A 91 -7.86 -0.87 -7.84
C PHE A 91 -8.86 -1.35 -8.89
N PHE A 92 -8.73 -0.83 -10.11
CA PHE A 92 -9.49 -1.30 -11.27
C PHE A 92 -8.55 -1.35 -12.47
N ASP A 93 -8.48 -2.53 -13.10
CA ASP A 93 -7.56 -2.76 -14.21
C ASP A 93 -7.88 -1.88 -15.42
N PRO A 94 -6.84 -1.40 -16.14
CA PRO A 94 -5.42 -1.64 -15.88
C PRO A 94 -4.75 -0.56 -15.02
N ASP A 95 -5.44 0.52 -14.67
CA ASP A 95 -4.77 1.78 -14.34
C ASP A 95 -5.36 2.63 -13.22
N ILE A 96 -6.50 2.27 -12.62
CA ILE A 96 -7.12 3.09 -11.57
C ILE A 96 -6.75 2.57 -10.17
N ILE A 97 -6.35 3.48 -9.29
CA ILE A 97 -6.25 3.30 -7.84
C ILE A 97 -7.30 4.17 -7.16
N THR A 98 -7.93 3.64 -6.12
CA THR A 98 -8.93 4.36 -5.32
C THR A 98 -8.60 4.27 -3.84
N TYR A 99 -8.69 5.39 -3.13
CA TYR A 99 -8.62 5.45 -1.67
C TYR A 99 -9.98 5.88 -1.12
N TYR A 100 -10.41 5.21 -0.07
CA TYR A 100 -11.64 5.49 0.66
C TYR A 100 -11.31 5.97 2.06
N GLY A 101 -12.07 6.93 2.56
CA GLY A 101 -12.11 7.21 3.98
C GLY A 101 -12.74 8.54 4.30
N SER A 102 -12.12 9.27 5.22
CA SER A 102 -12.63 10.53 5.73
C SER A 102 -11.56 11.62 5.72
N ASP A 103 -11.98 12.86 5.46
CA ASP A 103 -11.09 14.02 5.56
C ASP A 103 -10.86 14.47 7.01
N GLY A 104 -10.16 15.60 7.19
CA GLY A 104 -9.88 16.15 8.51
C GLY A 104 -11.12 16.53 9.34
N GLU A 105 -12.27 16.72 8.70
CA GLU A 105 -13.54 17.06 9.35
C GLU A 105 -14.44 15.81 9.55
N GLY A 106 -13.99 14.63 9.10
CA GLY A 106 -14.77 13.40 9.14
C GLY A 106 -15.73 13.25 7.97
N THR A 107 -15.64 14.10 6.94
CA THR A 107 -16.49 14.00 5.75
C THR A 107 -16.03 12.81 4.91
N LYS A 108 -16.98 11.99 4.47
CA LYS A 108 -16.73 10.86 3.57
C LYS A 108 -16.09 11.36 2.29
N THR A 109 -14.86 10.93 2.04
CA THR A 109 -14.03 11.37 0.92
C THR A 109 -13.48 10.15 0.19
N GLN A 110 -13.39 10.28 -1.13
CA GLN A 110 -12.82 9.26 -2.01
C GLN A 110 -11.86 9.92 -2.98
N LEU A 111 -10.65 9.37 -3.09
CA LEU A 111 -9.68 9.78 -4.09
C LEU A 111 -9.61 8.71 -5.17
N VAL A 112 -9.83 9.10 -6.42
CA VAL A 112 -9.65 8.23 -7.60
C VAL A 112 -8.53 8.80 -8.44
N GLN A 113 -7.50 8.00 -8.71
CA GLN A 113 -6.31 8.43 -9.45
C GLN A 113 -5.89 7.37 -10.46
N HIS A 114 -5.31 7.84 -11.57
CA HIS A 114 -4.59 6.96 -12.48
C HIS A 114 -3.22 6.61 -11.87
N VAL A 115 -2.78 5.36 -12.01
CA VAL A 115 -1.55 4.82 -11.40
C VAL A 115 -0.28 5.56 -11.83
N SER A 116 -0.25 6.12 -13.04
CA SER A 116 0.88 6.95 -13.51
C SER A 116 1.02 8.29 -12.79
N GLN A 117 -0.01 8.74 -12.06
CA GLN A 117 -0.05 9.98 -11.29
C GLN A 117 0.12 9.72 -9.79
N LEU A 118 0.44 8.48 -9.40
CA LEU A 118 0.54 8.07 -8.01
C LEU A 118 1.62 8.88 -7.29
N SER A 119 1.20 9.62 -6.27
CA SER A 119 2.10 10.30 -5.35
C SER A 119 1.46 10.25 -3.96
N VAL A 120 1.99 9.36 -3.13
CA VAL A 120 1.42 9.00 -1.83
C VAL A 120 2.39 9.44 -0.74
N MET A 121 1.87 10.20 0.22
CA MET A 121 2.58 10.52 1.45
C MET A 121 1.81 9.91 2.62
N LEU A 122 2.42 8.99 3.36
CA LEU A 122 1.84 8.48 4.60
C LEU A 122 2.23 9.41 5.77
N ARG A 123 1.25 9.75 6.60
CA ARG A 123 1.40 10.63 7.76
C ARG A 123 0.82 9.95 8.98
N ALA A 124 1.48 10.13 10.11
CA ALA A 124 0.95 9.79 11.43
C ALA A 124 0.06 10.94 11.91
N LEU A 125 -1.22 10.67 12.17
CA LEU A 125 -2.15 11.62 12.77
C LEU A 125 -2.65 11.08 14.10
N PRO A 126 -2.95 11.93 15.10
CA PRO A 126 -3.56 11.47 16.34
C PRO A 126 -4.83 10.66 16.08
N LYS A 127 -5.09 9.66 16.92
CA LYS A 127 -6.35 8.89 16.93
C LYS A 127 -7.55 9.82 16.95
N GLN A 128 -8.60 9.47 16.20
CA GLN A 128 -9.86 10.24 16.24
C GLN A 128 -10.58 10.13 17.60
N VAL A 129 -10.48 8.97 18.25
CA VAL A 129 -11.10 8.70 19.55
C VAL A 129 -10.00 8.29 20.53
N GLU A 130 -9.71 9.17 21.49
CA GLU A 130 -8.59 8.99 22.43
C GLU A 130 -8.67 7.69 23.24
N SER A 131 -9.88 7.31 23.66
CA SER A 131 -10.14 6.09 24.43
C SER A 131 -10.20 4.80 23.62
N ALA A 132 -10.17 4.88 22.28
CA ALA A 132 -10.19 3.72 21.41
C ALA A 132 -8.77 3.24 21.08
N GLU A 133 -8.66 1.96 20.74
CA GLU A 133 -7.46 1.42 20.09
C GLU A 133 -7.28 2.08 18.71
N PRO A 134 -6.04 2.34 18.26
CA PRO A 134 -5.79 2.93 16.96
C PRO A 134 -6.31 2.03 15.83
N ASN A 135 -6.91 2.63 14.81
CA ASN A 135 -7.29 1.91 13.60
C ASN A 135 -6.02 1.58 12.80
N ARG A 136 -5.70 0.28 12.79
CA ARG A 136 -4.57 -0.32 12.07
C ARG A 136 -5.04 -1.00 10.79
N ILE A 137 -5.29 -0.22 9.74
CA ILE A 137 -5.90 -0.72 8.51
C ILE A 137 -4.91 -1.54 7.66
N GLY A 138 -3.62 -1.22 7.70
CA GLY A 138 -2.58 -1.86 6.92
C GLY A 138 -2.47 -3.36 7.21
N PHE A 139 -2.59 -3.75 8.48
CA PHE A 139 -2.61 -5.16 8.86
C PHE A 139 -3.84 -5.90 8.33
N ARG A 140 -5.02 -5.28 8.35
CA ARG A 140 -6.25 -5.88 7.81
C ARG A 140 -6.18 -6.02 6.29
N LEU A 141 -5.65 -5.01 5.61
CA LEU A 141 -5.44 -5.04 4.15
C LEU A 141 -4.42 -6.11 3.77
N ALA A 142 -3.29 -6.19 4.49
CA ALA A 142 -2.23 -7.17 4.21
C ALA A 142 -2.68 -8.61 4.43
N ALA A 143 -3.60 -8.89 5.35
CA ALA A 143 -4.16 -10.23 5.53
C ALA A 143 -4.76 -10.80 4.22
N GLN A 144 -5.37 -9.95 3.38
CA GLN A 144 -5.92 -10.38 2.08
C GLN A 144 -4.84 -10.80 1.06
N LEU A 145 -3.59 -10.40 1.30
CA LEU A 145 -2.42 -10.74 0.48
C LEU A 145 -1.69 -12.00 0.98
N GLU A 146 -2.05 -12.50 2.17
CA GLU A 146 -1.47 -13.72 2.76
C GLU A 146 -2.40 -14.94 2.59
N GLU A 147 -3.72 -14.73 2.51
CA GLU A 147 -4.71 -15.81 2.39
C GLU A 147 -4.76 -16.43 0.98
N ASP A 148 -4.64 -17.77 0.91
CA ASP A 148 -4.88 -18.64 -0.26
C ASP A 148 -6.37 -18.98 -0.45
#